data_AF-A0AAV2JTK3-F1
#
_entry.id   AF-A0AAV2JTK3-F1
#
_cell.length_a   1.000
_cell.length_b   1.000
_cell.length_c   1.000
_cell.angle_alpha   90.00
_cell.angle_beta   90.00
_cell.angle_gamma   90.00
#
_symmetry.space_group_name_H-M   'P 1'
#
loop_
_entity.id
_entity.type
_entity.pdbx_description
1 polymer ?
#
loop_
_entity_poly.entity_id
_entity_poly.type
_entity_poly.pdbx_seq_one_letter_code
_entity_poly.pdbx_strand_id
1 'polypeptide(L)'
;MSKIIQEFLTNFHQKYGSFIPLRTSDLLKHIKEKFHEDIKDYKVWILETTVEEMAKIKSNPTFKVKYKKHTLTLDDLSTLASESWINDQVINMYGDLIMDCGNSKVHFLNSFFHKKLLSRGYEGVKRWTKQVDLFSQHLILVPVHIEVHWCLVAADIIRKKVCLYDSQRIGLQKVAWNILKYLMKEAKEKKQTAFEDGWTVSMMEKIPQQTNENDCGVFILEYSRCLALSEALQFSQRDIPFIRKRIYKELCECKLHDKQQNNL
;
A
#
# COMPACT_ATOMS: atom_id res chain seq x y z
N MET A 1 20.42 26.21 -16.74
CA MET A 1 20.09 24.79 -16.48
C MET A 1 20.42 24.34 -15.05
N SER A 2 21.61 24.59 -14.49
CA SER A 2 21.96 24.19 -13.10
C SER A 2 20.96 24.71 -12.03
N LYS A 3 20.56 25.99 -12.07
CA LYS A 3 19.52 26.54 -11.17
C LYS A 3 18.17 25.81 -11.29
N ILE A 4 17.80 25.34 -12.49
CA ILE A 4 16.55 24.57 -12.72
C ILE A 4 16.65 23.20 -12.06
N ILE A 5 17.81 22.54 -12.15
CA ILE A 5 18.09 21.26 -11.48
C ILE A 5 17.99 21.45 -9.96
N GLN A 6 18.64 22.48 -9.41
CA GLN A 6 18.59 22.80 -7.98
C GLN A 6 17.16 23.05 -7.48
N GLU A 7 16.40 23.88 -8.19
CA GLU A 7 15.00 24.16 -7.86
C GLU A 7 14.15 22.90 -7.89
N PHE A 8 14.28 22.08 -8.94
CA PHE A 8 13.57 20.82 -9.06
C PHE A 8 13.91 19.87 -7.91
N LEU A 9 15.20 19.65 -7.62
CA LEU A 9 15.65 18.75 -6.55
C LEU A 9 15.21 19.23 -5.17
N THR A 10 15.19 20.54 -4.95
CA THR A 10 14.73 21.14 -3.69
C THR A 10 13.23 20.90 -3.51
N ASN A 11 12.42 21.21 -4.52
CA ASN A 11 10.97 20.97 -4.50
C ASN A 11 10.66 19.47 -4.36
N PHE A 12 11.43 18.62 -5.05
CA PHE A 12 11.30 17.17 -4.97
C PHE A 12 11.59 16.68 -3.55
N HIS A 13 12.70 17.10 -2.96
CA HIS A 13 13.08 16.72 -1.61
C HIS A 13 12.09 17.25 -0.55
N GLN A 14 11.54 18.44 -0.74
CA GLN A 14 10.49 18.97 0.14
C GLN A 14 9.19 18.16 0.06
N LYS A 15 8.83 17.68 -1.12
CA LYS A 15 7.59 16.92 -1.35
C LYS A 15 7.70 15.47 -0.90
N TYR A 16 8.83 14.83 -1.19
CA TYR A 16 9.01 13.40 -0.97
C TYR A 16 9.93 13.07 0.19
N GLY A 17 10.66 14.03 0.78
CA GLY A 17 11.56 13.81 1.92
C GLY A 17 12.82 13.00 1.60
N SER A 18 12.79 12.19 0.55
CA SER A 18 13.91 11.46 -0.01
C SER A 18 13.92 11.57 -1.53
N PHE A 19 14.97 11.05 -2.15
CA PHE A 19 15.05 10.92 -3.62
C PHE A 19 14.36 9.65 -4.14
N ILE A 20 13.76 8.83 -3.28
CA ILE A 20 12.74 7.86 -3.69
C ILE A 20 11.45 8.68 -3.69
N PRO A 21 10.71 8.87 -4.81
CA PRO A 21 10.60 8.08 -6.04
C PRO A 21 11.23 8.71 -7.31
N LEU A 22 12.28 9.52 -7.20
CA LEU A 22 12.80 10.33 -8.31
C LEU A 22 13.20 9.45 -9.50
N ARG A 23 12.61 9.71 -10.66
CA ARG A 23 13.06 9.14 -11.92
C ARG A 23 13.86 10.18 -12.70
N THR A 24 14.92 9.72 -13.34
CA THR A 24 15.67 10.55 -14.28
C THR A 24 14.76 11.14 -15.35
N SER A 25 13.73 10.41 -15.79
CA SER A 25 12.74 10.91 -16.75
C SER A 25 11.93 12.10 -16.21
N ASP A 26 11.59 12.13 -14.92
CA ASP A 26 10.85 13.24 -14.30
C ASP A 26 11.69 14.53 -14.33
N LEU A 27 12.99 14.42 -14.00
CA LEU A 27 13.94 15.53 -14.11
C LEU A 27 14.11 15.99 -15.55
N LEU A 28 14.37 15.07 -16.48
CA LEU A 28 14.57 15.40 -17.89
C LEU A 28 13.34 16.07 -18.50
N LYS A 29 12.14 15.61 -18.12
CA LYS A 29 10.88 16.24 -18.53
C LYS A 29 10.76 17.66 -17.99
N HIS A 30 11.02 17.87 -16.71
CA HIS A 30 10.97 19.20 -16.10
C HIS A 30 11.96 20.19 -16.76
N ILE A 31 13.17 19.72 -17.08
CA ILE A 31 14.16 20.55 -17.77
C ILE A 31 13.68 20.90 -19.19
N LYS A 32 13.17 19.92 -19.96
CA LYS A 32 12.61 20.19 -21.31
C LYS A 32 11.50 21.22 -21.27
N GLU A 33 10.59 21.11 -20.30
CA GLU A 33 9.46 22.03 -20.14
C GLU A 33 9.91 23.47 -19.83
N LYS A 34 10.99 23.67 -19.07
CA LYS A 34 11.51 25.01 -18.72
C LYS A 34 12.55 25.56 -19.71
N PHE A 35 13.28 24.70 -20.42
CA PHE A 35 14.43 25.10 -21.25
C PHE A 35 14.05 25.27 -22.73
N HIS A 36 12.91 24.73 -23.18
CA HIS A 36 12.34 24.88 -24.54
C HIS A 36 13.28 24.50 -25.73
N GLU A 37 14.36 23.75 -25.48
CA GLU A 37 15.33 23.27 -26.49
C GLU A 37 15.58 21.76 -26.35
N ASP A 38 16.18 21.12 -27.37
CA ASP A 38 16.59 19.71 -27.27
C ASP A 38 17.74 19.57 -26.26
N ILE A 39 17.57 18.65 -25.31
CA ILE A 39 18.51 18.41 -24.21
C ILE A 39 19.37 17.16 -24.41
N LYS A 40 19.29 16.49 -25.57
CA LYS A 40 20.04 15.25 -25.84
C LYS A 40 21.54 15.40 -25.59
N ASP A 41 22.14 16.48 -26.09
CA ASP A 41 23.59 16.72 -25.97
C ASP A 41 24.00 17.05 -24.53
N TYR A 42 23.06 17.53 -23.70
CA TYR A 42 23.29 17.89 -22.31
C TYR A 42 23.01 16.74 -21.33
N LYS A 43 22.56 15.56 -21.79
CA LYS A 43 22.07 14.50 -20.91
C LYS A 43 23.11 14.03 -19.88
N VAL A 44 24.36 13.84 -20.30
CA VAL A 44 25.46 13.43 -19.40
C VAL A 44 25.72 14.51 -18.36
N TRP A 45 25.89 15.76 -18.82
CA TRP A 45 26.12 16.91 -17.94
C TRP A 45 24.98 17.13 -16.93
N ILE A 46 23.71 16.95 -17.34
CA ILE A 46 22.55 17.03 -16.45
C ILE A 46 22.66 15.98 -15.34
N LEU A 47 23.02 14.74 -15.69
CA LEU A 47 23.14 13.64 -14.73
C LEU A 47 24.27 13.89 -13.73
N GLU A 48 25.44 14.31 -14.20
CA GLU A 48 26.59 14.65 -13.36
C GLU A 48 26.24 15.80 -12.40
N THR A 49 25.68 16.90 -12.93
CA THR A 49 25.22 18.04 -12.14
C THR A 49 24.17 17.61 -11.10
N THR A 50 23.28 16.69 -11.46
CA THR A 50 22.25 16.18 -10.55
C THR A 50 22.87 15.43 -9.37
N VAL A 51 23.86 14.57 -9.63
CA VAL A 51 24.59 13.83 -8.57
C VAL A 51 25.31 14.81 -7.64
N GLU A 52 25.97 15.82 -8.20
CA GLU A 52 26.63 16.86 -7.41
C GLU A 52 25.66 17.66 -6.54
N GLU A 53 24.51 18.07 -7.09
CA GLU A 53 23.50 18.82 -6.34
C GLU A 53 22.80 17.96 -5.27
N MET A 54 22.55 16.67 -5.56
CA MET A 54 22.03 15.73 -4.57
C MET A 54 22.96 15.58 -3.37
N ALA A 55 24.28 15.53 -3.59
CA ALA A 55 25.26 15.41 -2.53
C ALA A 55 25.28 16.64 -1.59
N LYS A 56 24.79 17.80 -2.05
CA LYS A 56 24.70 19.04 -1.28
C LYS A 56 23.44 19.11 -0.42
N ILE A 57 22.39 18.37 -0.76
CA ILE A 57 21.11 18.39 -0.05
C ILE A 57 21.23 17.55 1.23
N LYS A 58 21.10 18.22 2.39
CA LYS A 58 21.06 17.54 3.69
C LYS A 58 19.69 16.91 3.90
N SER A 59 19.66 15.73 4.52
CA SER A 59 18.40 15.11 4.90
C SER A 59 17.62 16.02 5.86
N ASN A 60 16.31 16.09 5.68
CA ASN A 60 15.42 16.76 6.61
C ASN A 60 14.84 15.74 7.60
N PRO A 61 15.40 15.60 8.82
CA PRO A 61 14.92 14.62 9.81
C PRO A 61 13.51 14.93 10.31
N THR A 62 12.96 16.11 10.01
CA THR A 62 11.60 16.51 10.40
C THR A 62 10.54 16.21 9.34
N PHE A 63 10.93 15.63 8.20
CA PHE A 63 9.99 15.30 7.13
C PHE A 63 8.92 14.32 7.61
N LYS A 64 7.65 14.69 7.39
CA LYS A 64 6.49 13.88 7.75
C LYS A 64 5.38 14.05 6.72
N VAL A 65 4.69 12.95 6.42
CA VAL A 65 3.46 12.95 5.62
C VAL A 65 2.29 12.71 6.56
N LYS A 66 1.27 13.57 6.49
CA LYS A 66 0.05 13.44 7.30
C LYS A 66 -1.14 13.15 6.43
N TYR A 67 -1.92 12.16 6.80
CA TYR A 67 -3.18 11.82 6.15
C TYR A 67 -4.16 11.24 7.15
N LYS A 68 -5.31 11.90 7.30
CA LYS A 68 -6.28 11.58 8.37
C LYS A 68 -5.59 11.51 9.73
N LYS A 69 -5.66 10.36 10.40
CA LYS A 69 -5.04 10.07 11.71
C LYS A 69 -3.58 9.60 11.59
N HIS A 70 -3.09 9.34 10.38
CA HIS A 70 -1.75 8.81 10.13
C HIS A 70 -0.73 9.93 10.03
N THR A 71 0.47 9.66 10.56
CA THR A 71 1.65 10.49 10.37
C THR A 71 2.82 9.57 10.08
N LEU A 72 3.30 9.56 8.83
CA LEU A 72 4.48 8.82 8.42
C LEU A 72 5.71 9.71 8.54
N THR A 73 6.75 9.19 9.17
CA THR A 73 8.08 9.79 9.20
C THR A 73 8.91 9.33 8.01
N LEU A 74 10.10 9.90 7.85
CA LEU A 74 11.06 9.42 6.87
C LEU A 74 11.48 7.96 7.15
N ASP A 75 11.56 7.55 8.43
CA ASP A 75 11.90 6.17 8.80
C ASP A 75 10.81 5.19 8.34
N ASP A 76 9.53 5.55 8.54
CA ASP A 76 8.41 4.74 8.05
C ASP A 76 8.45 4.60 6.52
N LEU A 77 8.64 5.72 5.81
CA LEU A 77 8.70 5.73 4.35
C LEU A 77 9.94 5.01 3.81
N SER A 78 11.04 5.00 4.56
CA SER A 78 12.27 4.28 4.19
C SER A 78 12.07 2.76 4.17
N THR A 79 11.03 2.23 4.83
CA THR A 79 10.66 0.82 4.72
C THR A 79 10.19 0.40 3.31
N LEU A 80 9.86 1.38 2.45
CA LEU A 80 9.56 1.19 1.02
C LEU A 80 10.81 1.22 0.15
N ALA A 81 12.00 1.51 0.70
CA ALA A 81 13.26 1.31 -0.03
C ALA A 81 13.44 -0.16 -0.44
N SER A 82 14.37 -0.42 -1.35
CA SER A 82 14.66 -1.77 -1.80
C SER A 82 15.00 -2.66 -0.61
N GLU A 83 14.55 -3.92 -0.67
CA GLU A 83 14.89 -4.99 0.28
C GLU A 83 14.44 -4.78 1.74
N SER A 84 13.72 -3.69 2.04
CA SER A 84 13.24 -3.38 3.39
C SER A 84 11.86 -3.97 3.67
N TRP A 85 11.61 -4.37 4.92
CA TRP A 85 10.29 -4.84 5.37
C TRP A 85 9.37 -3.66 5.62
N ILE A 86 8.23 -3.62 4.93
CA ILE A 86 7.22 -2.60 5.16
C ILE A 86 6.65 -2.72 6.58
N ASN A 87 6.54 -1.58 7.27
CA ASN A 87 5.96 -1.52 8.61
C ASN A 87 4.45 -1.31 8.61
N ASP A 88 3.84 -1.43 9.80
CA ASP A 88 2.41 -1.27 10.00
C ASP A 88 1.89 0.14 9.69
N GLN A 89 2.71 1.18 9.89
CA GLN A 89 2.28 2.56 9.61
C GLN A 89 2.00 2.76 8.13
N VAL A 90 2.91 2.27 7.27
CA VAL A 90 2.74 2.27 5.82
C VAL A 90 1.53 1.43 5.40
N ILE A 91 1.38 0.20 5.93
CA ILE A 91 0.22 -0.66 5.61
C ILE A 91 -1.10 0.04 5.94
N ASN A 92 -1.19 0.62 7.14
CA ASN A 92 -2.43 1.21 7.62
C ASN A 92 -2.79 2.51 6.88
N MET A 93 -1.81 3.39 6.65
CA MET A 93 -2.08 4.63 5.91
C MET A 93 -2.45 4.33 4.45
N TYR A 94 -1.79 3.37 3.80
CA TYR A 94 -2.14 2.98 2.43
C TYR A 94 -3.53 2.33 2.38
N GLY A 95 -3.92 1.56 3.39
CA GLY A 95 -5.28 1.06 3.55
C GLY A 95 -6.35 2.17 3.61
N ASP A 96 -6.07 3.27 4.31
CA ASP A 96 -6.95 4.45 4.33
C ASP A 96 -7.03 5.14 2.96
N LEU A 97 -5.95 5.13 2.15
CA LEU A 97 -5.98 5.62 0.76
C LEU A 97 -6.83 4.72 -0.15
N ILE A 98 -6.76 3.40 0.04
CA ILE A 98 -7.58 2.44 -0.70
C ILE A 98 -9.07 2.68 -0.42
N MET A 99 -9.44 2.91 0.84
CA MET A 99 -10.85 3.17 1.20
C MET A 99 -11.40 4.48 0.61
N ASP A 100 -10.56 5.50 0.44
CA ASP A 100 -10.97 6.79 -0.14
C ASP A 100 -10.89 6.83 -1.67
N CYS A 101 -10.48 5.73 -2.31
CA CYS A 101 -10.32 5.68 -3.75
C CYS A 101 -11.67 5.52 -4.47
N GLY A 102 -12.30 6.64 -4.81
CA GLY A 102 -13.54 6.67 -5.58
C GLY A 102 -14.76 6.27 -4.75
N ASN A 103 -15.76 5.63 -5.38
CA ASN A 103 -16.96 5.11 -4.72
C ASN A 103 -16.79 3.65 -4.25
N SER A 104 -15.56 3.25 -3.91
CA SER A 104 -15.26 1.88 -3.51
C SER A 104 -15.95 1.54 -2.19
N LYS A 105 -16.92 0.61 -2.23
CA LYS A 105 -17.50 -0.03 -1.04
C LYS A 105 -16.53 -1.05 -0.46
N VAL A 106 -15.35 -0.59 -0.07
CA VAL A 106 -14.24 -1.39 0.44
C VAL A 106 -13.93 -0.89 1.84
N HIS A 107 -13.81 -1.82 2.79
CA HIS A 107 -13.33 -1.50 4.12
C HIS A 107 -11.99 -2.20 4.39
N PHE A 108 -10.98 -1.42 4.75
CA PHE A 108 -9.66 -1.92 5.09
C PHE A 108 -9.47 -1.86 6.60
N LEU A 109 -9.37 -3.03 7.24
CA LEU A 109 -9.14 -3.11 8.68
C LEU A 109 -7.69 -2.77 9.02
N ASN A 110 -7.50 -2.19 10.21
CA ASN A 110 -6.18 -1.90 10.73
C ASN A 110 -5.39 -3.19 10.99
N SER A 111 -4.07 -3.18 10.71
CA SER A 111 -3.16 -4.33 10.81
C SER A 111 -3.09 -4.98 12.20
N PHE A 112 -3.42 -4.26 13.26
CA PHE A 112 -3.47 -4.79 14.62
C PHE A 112 -4.76 -5.58 14.93
N PHE A 113 -5.78 -5.51 14.05
CA PHE A 113 -7.10 -6.10 14.25
C PHE A 113 -7.02 -7.61 14.53
N HIS A 114 -6.38 -8.38 13.64
CA HIS A 114 -6.31 -9.84 13.79
C HIS A 114 -5.57 -10.26 15.07
N LYS A 115 -4.45 -9.60 15.41
CA LYS A 115 -3.71 -9.84 16.65
C LYS A 115 -4.57 -9.55 17.89
N LYS A 116 -5.36 -8.48 17.84
CA LYS A 116 -6.29 -8.12 18.93
C LYS A 116 -7.43 -9.13 19.05
N LEU A 117 -8.00 -9.56 17.93
CA LEU A 117 -9.03 -10.60 17.86
C LEU A 117 -8.54 -11.91 18.48
N LEU A 118 -7.32 -12.36 18.16
CA LEU A 118 -6.76 -13.60 18.73
C LEU A 118 -6.52 -13.51 20.24
N SER A 119 -6.05 -12.36 20.73
CA SER A 119 -5.68 -12.20 22.14
C SER A 119 -6.86 -11.92 23.07
N ARG A 120 -7.93 -11.28 22.57
CA ARG A 120 -9.06 -10.79 23.40
C ARG A 120 -10.43 -11.24 22.89
N GLY A 121 -10.48 -12.04 21.82
CA GLY A 121 -11.73 -12.45 21.18
C GLY A 121 -12.51 -11.28 20.59
N TYR A 122 -13.78 -11.53 20.25
CA TYR A 122 -14.69 -10.55 19.70
C TYR A 122 -14.82 -9.30 20.59
N GLU A 123 -14.89 -9.48 21.92
CA GLU A 123 -15.02 -8.39 22.87
C GLU A 123 -13.89 -7.35 22.79
N GLY A 124 -12.67 -7.78 22.44
CA GLY A 124 -11.52 -6.90 22.28
C GLY A 124 -11.55 -6.03 21.01
N VAL A 125 -12.36 -6.43 20.01
CA VAL A 125 -12.44 -5.76 18.71
C VAL A 125 -13.82 -5.22 18.36
N LYS A 126 -14.87 -5.53 19.13
CA LYS A 126 -16.27 -5.11 18.86
C LYS A 126 -16.47 -3.60 18.65
N ARG A 127 -15.58 -2.77 19.19
CA ARG A 127 -15.65 -1.30 19.05
C ARG A 127 -14.91 -0.77 17.82
N TRP A 128 -14.08 -1.58 17.17
CA TRP A 128 -13.27 -1.17 16.01
C TRP A 128 -14.15 -0.89 14.79
N THR A 129 -15.29 -1.56 14.70
CA THR A 129 -16.32 -1.40 13.66
C THR A 129 -17.52 -0.62 14.16
N LYS A 130 -17.42 0.12 15.28
CA LYS A 130 -18.59 0.81 15.87
C LYS A 130 -19.22 1.83 14.91
N GLN A 131 -18.40 2.48 14.08
CA GLN A 131 -18.81 3.56 13.17
C GLN A 131 -18.97 3.09 11.72
N VAL A 132 -18.85 1.79 11.45
CA VAL A 132 -18.95 1.24 10.08
C VAL A 132 -19.85 0.01 10.08
N ASP A 133 -20.78 -0.05 9.14
CA ASP A 133 -21.49 -1.28 8.84
C ASP A 133 -20.69 -2.10 7.83
N LEU A 134 -19.99 -3.12 8.33
CA LEU A 134 -19.19 -4.02 7.50
C LEU A 134 -20.01 -4.72 6.41
N PHE A 135 -21.29 -4.99 6.65
CA PHE A 135 -22.13 -5.75 5.72
C PHE A 135 -22.76 -4.88 4.62
N SER A 136 -22.64 -3.56 4.74
CA SER A 136 -22.97 -2.62 3.67
C SER A 136 -21.86 -2.50 2.60
N GLN A 137 -20.68 -3.06 2.90
CA GLN A 137 -19.52 -3.04 2.02
C GLN A 137 -19.60 -4.19 1.01
N HIS A 138 -18.90 -4.05 -0.11
CA HIS A 138 -18.73 -5.14 -1.07
C HIS A 138 -17.53 -6.01 -0.70
N LEU A 139 -16.48 -5.40 -0.16
CA LEU A 139 -15.22 -6.07 0.13
C LEU A 139 -14.66 -5.60 1.48
N ILE A 140 -14.20 -6.53 2.30
CA ILE A 140 -13.41 -6.23 3.50
C ILE A 140 -12.02 -6.79 3.31
N LEU A 141 -11.01 -5.97 3.54
CA LEU A 141 -9.60 -6.31 3.47
C LEU A 141 -9.01 -6.32 4.86
N VAL A 142 -8.34 -7.41 5.23
CA VAL A 142 -7.74 -7.60 6.56
C VAL A 142 -6.27 -7.93 6.38
N PRO A 143 -5.36 -6.96 6.48
CA PRO A 143 -3.93 -7.24 6.58
C PRO A 143 -3.66 -8.01 7.88
N VAL A 144 -2.87 -9.08 7.78
CA VAL A 144 -2.54 -9.93 8.91
C VAL A 144 -1.03 -10.06 9.01
N HIS A 145 -0.49 -9.67 10.16
CA HIS A 145 0.90 -9.86 10.51
C HIS A 145 1.05 -11.08 11.42
N ILE A 146 1.85 -12.06 11.00
CA ILE A 146 2.19 -13.25 11.79
C ILE A 146 3.71 -13.37 11.82
N GLU A 147 4.27 -13.20 13.01
CA GLU A 147 5.72 -13.18 13.25
C GLU A 147 6.44 -12.17 12.37
N VAL A 148 6.99 -12.61 11.24
CA VAL A 148 7.75 -11.82 10.27
C VAL A 148 7.05 -11.70 8.91
N HIS A 149 5.84 -12.25 8.78
CA HIS A 149 5.14 -12.37 7.50
C HIS A 149 3.84 -11.56 7.46
N TRP A 150 3.62 -10.91 6.31
CA TRP A 150 2.36 -10.27 5.97
C TRP A 150 1.55 -11.15 5.02
N CYS A 151 0.31 -11.44 5.38
CA CYS A 151 -0.68 -12.01 4.48
C CYS A 151 -1.96 -11.16 4.49
N LEU A 152 -2.86 -11.42 3.54
CA LEU A 152 -4.11 -10.68 3.38
C LEU A 152 -5.29 -11.64 3.39
N VAL A 153 -6.29 -11.34 4.21
CA VAL A 153 -7.61 -11.95 4.06
C VAL A 153 -8.53 -10.95 3.38
N ALA A 154 -9.23 -11.38 2.33
CA ALA A 154 -10.28 -10.61 1.70
C ALA A 154 -11.63 -11.32 1.89
N ALA A 155 -12.63 -10.61 2.41
CA ALA A 155 -13.99 -11.09 2.49
C ALA A 155 -14.87 -10.36 1.47
N ASP A 156 -15.28 -11.09 0.44
CA ASP A 156 -16.31 -10.67 -0.52
C ASP A 156 -17.68 -10.88 0.15
N ILE A 157 -18.31 -9.77 0.53
CA ILE A 157 -19.58 -9.76 1.26
C ILE A 157 -20.72 -10.23 0.36
N ILE A 158 -20.69 -9.84 -0.92
CA ILE A 158 -21.74 -10.15 -1.89
C ILE A 158 -21.78 -11.66 -2.16
N ARG A 159 -20.61 -12.26 -2.37
CA ARG A 159 -20.48 -13.69 -2.67
C ARG A 159 -20.36 -14.57 -1.43
N LYS A 160 -20.37 -13.96 -0.23
CA LYS A 160 -20.09 -14.62 1.05
C LYS A 160 -18.84 -15.50 0.98
N LYS A 161 -17.73 -14.94 0.50
CA LYS A 161 -16.48 -15.68 0.29
C LYS A 161 -15.31 -15.03 1.02
N VAL A 162 -14.60 -15.81 1.83
CA VAL A 162 -13.37 -15.40 2.49
C VAL A 162 -12.18 -16.07 1.81
N CYS A 163 -11.26 -15.24 1.32
CA CYS A 163 -10.09 -15.69 0.57
C CYS A 163 -8.81 -15.31 1.32
N LEU A 164 -7.88 -16.27 1.47
CA LEU A 164 -6.51 -15.99 1.90
C LEU A 164 -5.61 -15.72 0.68
N TYR A 165 -4.92 -14.59 0.71
CA TYR A 165 -3.85 -14.22 -0.21
C TYR A 165 -2.52 -14.23 0.54
N ASP A 166 -1.63 -15.10 0.10
CA ASP A 166 -0.32 -15.33 0.72
C ASP A 166 0.72 -15.47 -0.39
N SER A 167 1.64 -14.51 -0.47
CA SER A 167 2.71 -14.46 -1.48
C SER A 167 3.84 -15.47 -1.24
N GLN A 168 3.89 -16.12 -0.08
CA GLN A 168 4.85 -17.18 0.24
C GLN A 168 4.23 -18.59 0.32
N ARG A 169 2.89 -18.69 0.25
CA ARG A 169 2.14 -19.96 0.37
C ARG A 169 2.48 -20.76 1.64
N ILE A 170 2.65 -20.08 2.77
CA ILE A 170 2.89 -20.73 4.07
C ILE A 170 1.70 -21.62 4.45
N GLY A 171 0.49 -21.35 3.93
CA GLY A 171 -0.68 -22.21 4.12
C GLY A 171 -1.44 -21.89 5.41
N LEU A 172 -1.56 -20.60 5.74
CA LEU A 172 -2.15 -20.10 6.98
C LEU A 172 -3.68 -20.10 6.98
N GLN A 173 -4.32 -21.21 6.57
CA GLN A 173 -5.79 -21.32 6.42
C GLN A 173 -6.57 -20.89 7.66
N LYS A 174 -6.04 -21.18 8.85
CA LYS A 174 -6.65 -20.82 10.13
C LYS A 174 -6.94 -19.33 10.24
N VAL A 175 -6.14 -18.48 9.60
CA VAL A 175 -6.31 -17.02 9.58
C VAL A 175 -7.63 -16.64 8.90
N ALA A 176 -7.90 -17.18 7.71
CA ALA A 176 -9.16 -16.93 7.01
C ALA A 176 -10.38 -17.42 7.82
N TRP A 177 -10.26 -18.59 8.47
CA TRP A 177 -11.30 -19.10 9.36
C TRP A 177 -11.55 -18.21 10.58
N ASN A 178 -10.50 -17.62 11.17
CA ASN A 178 -10.67 -16.68 12.29
C ASN A 178 -11.44 -15.44 11.88
N ILE A 179 -11.15 -14.90 10.68
CA ILE A 179 -11.88 -13.76 10.12
C ILE A 179 -13.34 -14.13 9.82
N LEU A 180 -13.60 -15.31 9.25
CA LEU A 180 -14.96 -15.78 9.04
C LEU A 180 -15.75 -15.89 10.36
N LYS A 181 -15.14 -16.50 11.39
CA LYS A 181 -15.76 -16.59 12.73
C LYS A 181 -16.08 -15.22 13.31
N TYR A 182 -15.19 -14.24 13.11
CA TYR A 182 -15.45 -12.86 13.49
C TYR A 182 -16.65 -12.28 12.73
N LEU A 183 -16.70 -12.42 11.41
CA LEU A 183 -17.79 -11.88 10.59
C LEU A 183 -19.15 -12.47 10.98
N MET A 184 -19.25 -13.78 11.17
CA MET A 184 -20.50 -14.42 11.61
C MET A 184 -20.93 -13.92 13.00
N LYS A 185 -19.97 -13.70 13.92
CA LYS A 185 -20.26 -13.15 15.25
C LYS A 185 -20.69 -11.69 15.17
N GLU A 186 -20.01 -10.86 14.39
CA GLU A 186 -20.40 -9.47 14.14
C GLU A 186 -21.79 -9.40 13.52
N ALA A 187 -22.11 -10.27 12.55
CA ALA A 187 -23.43 -10.35 11.93
C ALA A 187 -24.53 -10.58 12.98
N LYS A 188 -24.34 -11.58 13.84
CA LYS A 188 -25.27 -11.90 14.93
C LYS A 188 -25.47 -10.73 15.90
N GLU A 189 -24.38 -10.08 16.31
CA GLU A 189 -24.43 -8.94 17.25
C GLU A 189 -25.07 -7.69 16.62
N LYS A 190 -24.91 -7.51 15.31
CA LYS A 190 -25.54 -6.43 14.53
C LYS A 190 -26.92 -6.81 14.00
N LYS A 191 -27.43 -8.00 14.31
CA LYS A 191 -28.71 -8.55 13.84
C LYS A 191 -28.83 -8.62 12.31
N GLN A 192 -27.70 -8.85 11.65
CA GLN A 192 -27.57 -9.01 10.20
C GLN A 192 -27.70 -10.48 9.83
N THR A 193 -28.88 -11.05 10.02
CA THR A 193 -29.15 -12.51 9.91
C THR A 193 -28.73 -13.10 8.57
N ALA A 194 -28.80 -12.30 7.50
CA ALA A 194 -28.38 -12.70 6.15
C ALA A 194 -26.90 -13.09 6.06
N PHE A 195 -26.05 -12.73 7.03
CA PHE A 195 -24.61 -12.98 7.01
C PHE A 195 -24.11 -13.91 8.12
N GLU A 196 -25.02 -14.57 8.84
CA GLU A 196 -24.67 -15.53 9.89
C GLU A 196 -24.21 -16.88 9.33
N ASP A 197 -24.52 -17.20 8.07
CA ASP A 197 -24.17 -18.46 7.39
C ASP A 197 -23.92 -18.30 5.87
N GLY A 198 -23.71 -19.43 5.18
CA GLY A 198 -23.57 -19.48 3.72
C GLY A 198 -22.20 -19.06 3.20
N TRP A 199 -21.22 -18.93 4.09
CA TRP A 199 -19.87 -18.50 3.75
C TRP A 199 -19.00 -19.66 3.24
N THR A 200 -18.11 -19.34 2.31
CA THR A 200 -17.05 -20.24 1.86
C THR A 200 -15.68 -19.68 2.19
N VAL A 201 -14.71 -20.55 2.46
CA VAL A 201 -13.31 -20.19 2.70
C VAL A 201 -12.45 -20.84 1.63
N SER A 202 -11.57 -20.07 0.99
CA SER A 202 -10.61 -20.60 0.02
C SER A 202 -9.23 -19.98 0.17
N MET A 203 -8.20 -20.74 -0.22
CA MET A 203 -6.87 -20.18 -0.45
C MET A 203 -6.72 -19.83 -1.92
N MET A 204 -6.13 -18.69 -2.20
CA MET A 204 -5.90 -18.26 -3.58
C MET A 204 -4.60 -18.85 -4.09
N GLU A 205 -4.69 -19.83 -4.99
CA GLU A 205 -3.52 -20.55 -5.52
C GLU A 205 -2.88 -19.82 -6.71
N LYS A 206 -3.70 -19.24 -7.60
CA LYS A 206 -3.28 -18.58 -8.84
C LYS A 206 -3.11 -17.07 -8.63
N ILE A 207 -2.18 -16.71 -7.75
CA ILE A 207 -1.79 -15.31 -7.48
C ILE A 207 -0.29 -15.14 -7.65
N PRO A 208 0.20 -13.92 -7.96
CA PRO A 208 1.62 -13.60 -7.96
C PRO A 208 2.32 -14.11 -6.69
N GLN A 209 3.59 -14.49 -6.79
CA GLN A 209 4.33 -15.03 -5.65
C GLN A 209 5.60 -14.22 -5.48
N GLN A 210 6.00 -14.02 -4.22
CA GLN A 210 7.30 -13.41 -3.94
C GLN A 210 8.39 -14.46 -4.07
N THR A 211 9.61 -14.03 -4.39
CA THR A 211 10.78 -14.91 -4.49
C THR A 211 11.88 -14.51 -3.51
N ASN A 212 11.54 -13.69 -2.51
CA ASN A 212 12.42 -13.23 -1.44
C ASN A 212 11.66 -13.22 -0.11
N GLU A 213 12.28 -12.70 0.95
CA GLU A 213 11.72 -12.74 2.31
C GLU A 213 11.10 -11.40 2.75
N ASN A 214 11.28 -10.32 1.99
CA ASN A 214 11.01 -8.94 2.43
C ASN A 214 9.86 -8.23 1.71
N ASP A 215 9.33 -8.79 0.62
CA ASP A 215 8.30 -8.13 -0.17
C ASP A 215 6.85 -8.48 0.22
N CYS A 216 6.62 -9.36 1.20
CA CYS A 216 5.27 -9.79 1.60
C CYS A 216 4.34 -8.60 1.89
N GLY A 217 4.86 -7.56 2.55
CA GLY A 217 4.14 -6.31 2.77
C GLY A 217 3.74 -5.59 1.49
N VAL A 218 4.60 -5.55 0.47
CA VAL A 218 4.30 -4.93 -0.83
C VAL A 218 3.24 -5.73 -1.57
N PHE A 219 3.37 -7.06 -1.58
CA PHE A 219 2.41 -7.94 -2.23
C PHE A 219 1.00 -7.77 -1.65
N ILE A 220 0.85 -7.71 -0.33
CA ILE A 220 -0.49 -7.51 0.27
C ILE A 220 -1.09 -6.14 -0.07
N LEU A 221 -0.28 -5.09 -0.21
CA LEU A 221 -0.76 -3.78 -0.64
C LEU A 221 -1.18 -3.79 -2.10
N GLU A 222 -0.42 -4.45 -2.99
CA GLU A 222 -0.78 -4.57 -4.40
C GLU A 222 -2.02 -5.46 -4.59
N TYR A 223 -2.15 -6.57 -3.86
CA TYR A 223 -3.38 -7.37 -3.84
C TYR A 223 -4.58 -6.54 -3.41
N SER A 224 -4.44 -5.84 -2.29
CA SER A 224 -5.49 -4.99 -1.72
C SER A 224 -5.95 -3.94 -2.72
N ARG A 225 -5.00 -3.26 -3.37
CA ARG A 225 -5.27 -2.28 -4.40
C ARG A 225 -6.01 -2.89 -5.59
N CYS A 226 -5.51 -3.99 -6.16
CA CYS A 226 -6.13 -4.63 -7.31
C CYS A 226 -7.56 -5.08 -6.99
N LEU A 227 -7.76 -5.72 -5.84
CA LEU A 227 -9.09 -6.18 -5.40
C LEU A 227 -10.06 -5.02 -5.21
N ALA A 228 -9.60 -3.93 -4.57
CA ALA A 228 -10.42 -2.74 -4.34
C ALA A 228 -10.84 -2.06 -5.66
N LEU A 229 -9.95 -2.04 -6.65
CA LEU A 229 -10.19 -1.46 -7.98
C LEU A 229 -10.83 -2.46 -8.97
N SER A 230 -11.16 -3.68 -8.54
CA SER A 230 -11.66 -4.75 -9.41
C SER A 230 -10.72 -5.05 -10.60
N GLU A 231 -9.42 -4.90 -10.40
CA GLU A 231 -8.38 -5.18 -11.38
C GLU A 231 -7.83 -6.60 -11.22
N ALA A 232 -7.35 -7.19 -12.33
CA ALA A 232 -6.65 -8.47 -12.29
C ALA A 232 -5.28 -8.35 -11.60
N LEU A 233 -4.87 -9.42 -10.90
CA LEU A 233 -3.55 -9.55 -10.26
C LEU A 233 -2.44 -9.81 -11.30
N GLN A 234 -2.24 -8.85 -12.20
CA GLN A 234 -1.28 -8.92 -13.31
C GLN A 234 -0.01 -8.16 -12.93
N PHE A 235 0.76 -8.75 -12.01
CA PHE A 235 2.10 -8.27 -11.64
C PHE A 235 2.95 -9.46 -11.18
N SER A 236 4.24 -9.23 -11.03
CA SER A 236 5.21 -10.23 -10.62
C SER A 236 6.25 -9.64 -9.67
N GLN A 237 7.14 -10.49 -9.17
CA GLN A 237 8.30 -10.05 -8.39
C GLN A 237 9.16 -8.98 -9.09
N ARG A 238 9.22 -9.01 -10.44
CA ARG A 238 10.00 -8.05 -11.25
C ARG A 238 9.46 -6.63 -11.16
N ASP A 239 8.19 -6.49 -10.85
CA ASP A 239 7.49 -5.20 -10.79
C ASP A 239 7.63 -4.54 -9.41
N ILE A 240 8.04 -5.29 -8.39
CA ILE A 240 8.07 -4.83 -6.99
C ILE A 240 8.92 -3.57 -6.78
N PRO A 241 10.11 -3.39 -7.40
CA PRO A 241 10.84 -2.13 -7.27
C PRO A 241 10.05 -0.91 -7.76
N PHE A 242 9.23 -1.07 -8.81
CA PHE A 242 8.38 0.00 -9.33
C PHE A 242 7.14 0.20 -8.46
N ILE A 243 6.54 -0.89 -7.97
CA ILE A 243 5.39 -0.83 -7.06
C ILE A 243 5.77 -0.13 -5.74
N ARG A 244 6.95 -0.44 -5.17
CA ARG A 244 7.49 0.25 -3.98
C ARG A 244 7.60 1.77 -4.20
N LYS A 245 8.18 2.20 -5.32
CA LYS A 245 8.27 3.62 -5.70
C LYS A 245 6.88 4.25 -5.90
N ARG A 246 5.94 3.51 -6.48
CA ARG A 246 4.55 3.98 -6.66
C ARG A 246 3.87 4.18 -5.32
N ILE A 247 3.92 3.20 -4.42
CA ILE A 247 3.34 3.28 -3.08
C ILE A 247 3.92 4.48 -2.32
N TYR A 248 5.24 4.67 -2.38
CA TYR A 248 5.90 5.84 -1.78
C TYR A 248 5.30 7.15 -2.30
N LYS A 249 5.20 7.29 -3.63
CA LYS A 249 4.63 8.47 -4.27
C LYS A 249 3.17 8.69 -3.85
N GLU A 250 2.36 7.63 -3.89
CA GLU A 250 0.93 7.66 -3.52
C GLU A 250 0.72 8.07 -2.06
N LEU A 251 1.61 7.64 -1.16
CA LEU A 251 1.59 8.06 0.25
C LEU A 251 1.94 9.54 0.39
N CYS A 252 3.04 10.01 -0.21
CA CYS A 252 3.43 11.42 -0.14
C CYS A 252 2.39 12.36 -0.79
N GLU A 253 1.70 11.89 -1.82
CA GLU A 253 0.65 12.65 -2.51
C GLU A 253 -0.74 12.44 -1.90
N CYS A 254 -0.85 11.55 -0.90
CA CYS A 254 -2.11 11.17 -0.26
C CYS A 254 -3.21 10.78 -1.26
N LYS A 255 -2.82 10.09 -2.34
CA LYS A 255 -3.71 9.75 -3.47
C LYS A 255 -3.22 8.52 -4.21
N LEU A 256 -4.13 7.62 -4.57
CA LEU A 256 -3.84 6.51 -5.49
C LEU A 256 -3.78 7.01 -6.94
N HIS A 257 -2.78 6.56 -7.68
CA HIS A 257 -2.62 6.83 -9.11
C HIS A 257 -3.09 5.66 -9.94
N ASP A 258 -3.60 5.89 -11.15
CA ASP A 258 -3.88 4.81 -12.10
C ASP A 258 -2.58 4.12 -12.54
N LYS A 259 -2.62 2.79 -12.73
CA LYS A 259 -1.44 2.00 -13.14
C LYS A 259 -0.80 2.50 -14.44
N GLN A 260 -1.59 3.12 -15.33
CA GLN A 260 -1.14 3.60 -16.64
C GLN A 260 -0.27 4.88 -16.59
N GLN A 261 -0.28 5.65 -15.50
CA GLN A 261 0.55 6.86 -15.37
C GLN A 261 2.04 6.57 -15.12
N ASN A 262 2.44 5.30 -14.94
CA ASN A 262 3.80 4.94 -14.53
C ASN A 262 4.63 4.18 -15.59
N ASN A 263 4.07 3.93 -16.79
CA ASN A 263 4.78 3.30 -17.92
C ASN A 263 5.38 4.31 -18.93
N LEU A 264 5.53 5.58 -18.53
CA LEU A 264 6.26 6.62 -19.27
C LEU A 264 7.30 7.29 -18.35
#